data_AF-F9XXG4-F1
#
_entry.id   AF-F9XXG4-F1
#
_cell.length_a   1.000
_cell.length_b   1.000
_cell.length_c   1.000
_cell.angle_alpha   90.00
_cell.angle_beta   90.00
_cell.angle_gamma   90.00
#
_symmetry.space_group_name_H-M   'P 1'
#
loop_
_entity.id
_entity.type
_entity.pdbx_description
1 polymer ?
#
loop_
_entity_poly.entity_id
_entity_poly.type
_entity_poly.pdbx_seq_one_letter_code
_entity_poly.pdbx_strand_id
1 'polypeptide(L)' 'MTAEAATRVRCPYCQKVFLLKKKTLREGQNSVSVKCPYCAEGLVLPAECFIKS' A
#
# COMPACT_ATOMS: atom_id res chain seq x y z
N MET A 1 -18.56 -10.25 9.44
CA MET A 1 -17.68 -9.12 9.81
C MET A 1 -16.35 -9.32 9.09
N THR A 2 -16.26 -8.83 7.86
CA THR A 2 -15.09 -9.03 6.99
C THR A 2 -14.00 -8.04 7.39
N ALA A 3 -12.93 -8.53 8.03
CA ALA A 3 -11.76 -7.71 8.32
C ALA A 3 -11.15 -7.22 7.00
N GLU A 4 -11.37 -5.95 6.67
CA GLU A 4 -10.66 -5.26 5.60
C GLU A 4 -9.15 -5.36 5.90
N ALA A 5 -8.45 -6.22 5.16
CA ALA A 5 -7.01 -6.38 5.30
C ALA A 5 -6.32 -5.08 4.84
N ALA A 6 -5.99 -4.22 5.81
CA ALA A 6 -5.19 -3.02 5.61
C ALA A 6 -3.70 -3.38 5.75
N THR A 7 -2.91 -3.04 4.74
CA THR A 7 -1.45 -3.22 4.75
C THR A 7 -0.81 -1.98 5.38
N ARG A 8 0.12 -2.18 6.33
CA ARG A 8 0.96 -1.09 6.85
C ARG A 8 2.12 -0.85 5.90
N VAL A 9 2.20 0.36 5.37
CA VAL A 9 3.26 0.77 4.45
C VAL A 9 4.09 1.85 5.11
N ARG A 10 5.42 1.70 5.06
CA ARG A 10 6.35 2.77 5.43
C ARG A 10 6.77 3.54 4.19
N CYS A 11 6.59 4.85 4.20
CA CYS A 11 7.06 5.72 3.13
C CYS A 11 8.58 5.90 3.21
N PRO A 12 9.40 5.57 2.19
CA PRO A 12 10.84 5.88 2.14
C PRO A 12 11.16 7.38 2.22
N TYR A 13 10.29 8.25 1.71
CA TYR A 13 10.55 9.69 1.67
C TYR A 13 10.41 10.38 3.04
N CYS A 14 9.29 10.15 3.71
CA CYS A 14 9.00 10.79 5.02
C CYS A 14 9.17 9.84 6.21
N GLN A 15 9.52 8.58 5.97
CA GLN A 15 9.67 7.50 6.97
C GLN A 15 8.43 7.19 7.82
N LYS A 16 7.29 7.86 7.54
CA LYS A 16 6.02 7.65 8.22
C LYS A 16 5.34 6.39 7.72
N VAL A 17 4.67 5.73 8.67
CA VAL A 17 3.85 4.55 8.41
C VAL A 17 2.40 4.97 8.23
N PHE A 18 1.76 4.46 7.18
CA PHE A 18 0.32 4.64 6.95
C PHE A 18 -0.35 3.31 6.64
N LEU A 19 -1.65 3.26 6.91
CA LEU A 19 -2.49 2.12 6.56
C LEU A 19 -3.00 2.31 5.15
N LEU A 20 -2.60 1.40 4.27
CA LEU A 20 -3.11 1.31 2.93
C LEU A 20 -4.21 0.26 2.89
N LYS A 21 -5.45 0.69 2.64
CA LYS A 21 -6.55 -0.23 2.41
C LYS A 21 -6.25 -1.02 1.14
N LYS A 22 -6.39 -2.35 1.17
CA LYS A 22 -6.43 -3.18 -0.04
C LYS A 22 -7.59 -2.74 -0.92
N LYS A 23 -7.37 -1.75 -1.77
CA LYS A 23 -8.13 -1.63 -3.01
C LYS A 23 -7.60 -2.75 -3.88
N THR A 24 -8.43 -3.75 -4.11
CA THR A 24 -8.23 -4.93 -4.95
C THR A 24 -7.13 -4.67 -5.97
N LEU A 25 -5.91 -5.14 -5.69
CA LEU A 25 -4.90 -5.25 -6.74
C LEU A 25 -5.58 -6.06 -7.84
N ARG A 26 -5.74 -5.47 -9.02
CA ARG A 26 -6.29 -6.23 -10.15
C ARG A 26 -5.29 -7.33 -10.44
N GLU A 27 -5.81 -8.54 -10.58
CA GLU A 27 -5.01 -9.71 -10.94
C GLU A 27 -4.17 -9.38 -12.18
N GLY A 28 -2.84 -9.50 -12.08
CA GLY A 28 -1.89 -9.10 -13.12
C GLY A 28 -1.14 -7.77 -12.90
N GLN A 29 -1.46 -6.97 -11.86
CA GLN A 29 -0.61 -5.83 -11.49
C GLN A 29 0.52 -6.25 -10.54
N ASN A 30 1.77 -6.12 -10.99
CA ASN A 30 2.98 -6.38 -10.18
C ASN A 30 3.31 -5.25 -9.19
N SER A 31 2.73 -4.06 -9.35
CA SER A 31 2.95 -2.93 -8.47
C SER A 31 1.72 -2.03 -8.39
N VAL A 32 1.61 -1.25 -7.31
CA VAL A 32 0.56 -0.25 -7.12
C VAL A 32 1.18 1.08 -6.76
N SER A 33 0.76 2.11 -7.49
CA SER A 33 1.11 3.49 -7.20
C SER A 33 0.16 4.05 -6.15
N VAL A 34 0.70 4.45 -5.01
CA VAL A 34 -0.05 5.04 -3.90
C VAL A 34 0.56 6.36 -3.51
N LYS A 35 -0.26 7.37 -3.23
CA LYS A 35 0.24 8.62 -2.67
C LYS A 35 0.36 8.50 -1.16
N CYS A 36 1.51 8.89 -0.64
CA CYS A 36 1.67 9.04 0.81
C CYS A 36 0.76 10.18 1.30
N PRO A 37 -0.10 9.95 2.32
CA PRO A 37 -0.96 11.00 2.84
C PRO A 37 -0.19 12.11 3.58
N TYR A 38 1.06 11.86 3.95
CA TYR A 38 1.86 12.81 4.73
C TYR A 38 2.75 13.73 3.88
N CYS A 39 3.33 13.20 2.81
CA CYS A 39 4.25 13.96 1.95
C CYS A 39 3.75 14.13 0.52
N ALA A 40 2.57 13.58 0.19
CA ALA A 40 1.97 13.58 -1.15
C ALA A 40 2.81 12.94 -2.26
N GLU A 41 3.98 12.38 -1.93
CA GLU A 41 4.86 11.65 -2.84
C GLU A 41 4.20 10.37 -3.36
N GLY A 42 4.44 10.09 -4.64
CA GLY A 42 4.02 8.86 -5.30
C GLY A 42 4.95 7.71 -4.92
N LEU A 43 4.40 6.70 -4.26
CA LEU A 43 5.08 5.47 -3.89
C LEU A 43 4.65 4.36 -4.81
N VAL A 44 5.59 3.68 -5.43
CA VAL A 44 5.33 2.45 -6.17
C VAL A 44 5.64 1.30 -5.24
N LEU A 45 4.60 0.61 -4.77
CA LEU A 45 4.75 -0.55 -3.90
C LEU A 45 4.58 -1.82 -4.72
N PRO A 46 5.46 -2.82 -4.58
CA PRO A 46 5.28 -4.09 -5.25
C PRO A 46 4.06 -4.82 -4.68
N ALA A 47 3.38 -5.60 -5.52
CA ALA A 47 2.18 -6.34 -5.17
C ALA A 47 2.42 -7.36 -4.03
N GLU A 48 3.66 -7.81 -3.86
CA GLU A 48 4.11 -8.67 -2.76
C GLU A 48 3.86 -8.07 -1.38
N CYS A 49 3.94 -6.73 -1.23
CA CYS A 49 3.63 -6.03 0.03
C CYS A 49 2.15 -6.17 0.44
N PHE A 50 1.29 -6.64 -0.47
CA PHE A 50 -0.13 -6.87 -0.24
C PHE A 50 -0.46 -8.35 -0.13
N ILE A 51 0.50 -9.27 -0.21
CA ILE A 51 0.18 -10.68 -0.05
C ILE A 51 -0.07 -10.94 1.44
N LYS A 52 -1.22 -11.55 1.73
CA LYS A 52 -1.63 -11.97 3.09
C LYS A 52 -0.58 -12.94 3.62
N SER A 53 0.05 -12.64 4.76
CA SER A 53 0.34 -13.69 5.74
C SER A 53 -0.91 -13.95 6.58
#